data_AF-A0A8H6UHR5-F1
#
_entry.id   AF-A0A8H6UHR5-F1
#
_cell.length_a   1.000
_cell.length_b   1.000
_cell.length_c   1.000
_cell.angle_alpha   90.00
_cell.angle_beta   90.00
_cell.angle_gamma   90.00
#
_symmetry.space_group_name_H-M   'P 1'
#
loop_
_entity.id
_entity.type
_entity.pdbx_description
1 polymer ?
#
loop_
_entity_poly.entity_id
_entity_poly.type
_entity_poly.pdbx_seq_one_letter_code
_entity_poly.pdbx_strand_id
1 'polypeptide(L)'
;MLTEAQADLLQQMLELGQRLQGYTASATATVHGPDPPPEDATRVASAALNRTCLLFCISLLDHVLRRDLFESVVVGFLAILGVDERMENFRGAHVFTPILSGFIKIGQLLVIQRAVLAVEEGTVDEPSSILNEMRQRFLIHGCATPVGWALRLRTYGKKIKIHQTPVLPGHVDWSDDGNTLSYRGQNLHMVDFQRFTHSQVEMLQGQLNGLLLQTLSSSPPPIPDLHLSQLHDDHAHPGTGWNLLRDPRNKTQLAGHERWVIDCIITDPLLREQFIEPSTDRNRFIWKKQMATEYLTQVDQFLERLLIVCHLTSGQPARGTEILSLRHVNTWHGQHRGIFVENGLVGLVTAYHKGYHMTGSTCLIHRYLPERASKILVYYLWLVHPFQRQLRTLAFQDTTPMSPFLWPPGAGGFTSDRLSKALRREFQQCLDIRITLADYRHVANAISRRHLRVHGFQREYEIPVHPADIQSARTSWTSSMMYARPQNEAPGHLEARRWEYRVVSRGWHHLLGFTDDSASAKRTPADLYPDDLRIDHIARKRQKHVHLDGVAGKNFRRLEAF
;
A
#
# COMPACT_ATOMS: atom_id res chain seq x y z
N MET A 1 -36.74 -5.82 19.37
CA MET A 1 -37.57 -4.60 19.30
C MET A 1 -36.75 -3.44 19.83
N LEU A 2 -37.03 -2.19 19.42
CA LEU A 2 -36.33 -1.03 19.99
C LEU A 2 -36.72 -0.84 21.45
N THR A 3 -35.80 -0.33 22.26
CA THR A 3 -36.15 0.19 23.60
C THR A 3 -36.94 1.49 23.46
N GLU A 4 -37.64 1.91 24.51
CA GLU A 4 -38.40 3.18 24.52
C GLU A 4 -37.52 4.37 24.12
N ALA A 5 -36.35 4.54 24.75
CA ALA A 5 -35.39 5.58 24.39
C ALA A 5 -34.88 5.49 22.94
N GLN A 6 -34.76 4.28 22.38
CA GLN A 6 -34.38 4.10 20.97
C GLN A 6 -35.55 4.47 20.04
N ALA A 7 -36.78 4.13 20.41
CA ALA A 7 -37.98 4.49 19.67
C ALA A 7 -38.20 6.01 19.66
N ASP A 8 -37.99 6.69 20.78
CA ASP A 8 -38.09 8.15 20.89
C ASP A 8 -37.07 8.86 19.98
N LEU A 9 -35.81 8.41 20.00
CA LEU A 9 -34.77 8.96 19.12
C LEU A 9 -35.10 8.71 17.65
N LEU A 10 -35.61 7.53 17.29
CA LEU A 10 -36.05 7.23 15.94
C LEU A 10 -37.21 8.14 15.52
N GLN A 11 -38.19 8.35 16.39
CA GLN A 11 -39.32 9.24 16.11
C GLN A 11 -38.85 10.68 15.89
N GLN A 12 -37.97 11.19 16.74
CA GLN A 12 -37.36 12.52 16.56
C GLN A 12 -36.60 12.63 15.23
N MET A 13 -35.87 11.59 14.81
CA MET A 13 -35.21 11.56 13.50
C MET A 13 -36.23 11.66 12.36
N LEU A 14 -37.32 10.91 12.43
CA LEU A 14 -38.36 10.91 11.40
C LEU A 14 -39.04 12.28 11.29
N GLU A 15 -39.37 12.90 12.43
CA GLU A 15 -39.97 14.23 12.49
C GLU A 15 -39.03 15.31 11.90
N LEU A 16 -37.74 15.29 12.27
CA LEU A 16 -36.73 16.20 11.72
C LEU A 16 -36.51 15.97 10.21
N GLY A 17 -36.53 14.72 9.75
CA GLY A 17 -36.42 14.36 8.34
C GLY A 17 -37.61 14.87 7.53
N GLN A 18 -38.84 14.71 8.03
CA GLN A 18 -40.05 15.23 7.40
C GLN A 18 -40.04 16.76 7.32
N ARG A 19 -39.60 17.45 8.40
CA ARG A 19 -39.43 18.91 8.41
C ARG A 19 -38.44 19.38 7.34
N LEU A 20 -37.31 18.69 7.20
CA LEU A 20 -36.29 19.04 6.21
C LEU A 20 -36.76 18.80 4.77
N GLN A 21 -37.50 17.72 4.52
CA GLN A 21 -38.17 17.48 3.25
C GLN A 21 -39.20 18.57 2.93
N GLY A 22 -39.97 19.02 3.92
CA GLY A 22 -40.90 20.14 3.79
C GLY A 22 -40.20 21.45 3.40
N TYR A 23 -39.04 21.75 3.98
CA TYR A 23 -38.24 22.92 3.60
C TYR A 23 -37.71 22.84 2.16
N THR A 24 -37.24 21.67 1.73
CA THR A 24 -36.79 21.47 0.33
C THR A 24 -37.94 21.56 -0.67
N ALA A 25 -39.12 21.04 -0.33
CA ALA A 25 -40.30 21.11 -1.19
C ALA A 25 -40.86 22.54 -1.30
N SER A 26 -40.86 23.30 -0.20
CA SER A 26 -41.26 24.71 -0.18
C SER A 26 -40.31 25.59 -1.01
N ALA A 27 -39.00 25.32 -0.98
CA ALA A 27 -38.01 26.01 -1.80
C ALA A 27 -38.16 25.74 -3.31
N THR A 28 -38.73 24.60 -3.70
CA THR A 28 -39.03 24.26 -5.11
C THR A 28 -40.40 24.75 -5.60
N ALA A 29 -41.31 25.12 -4.70
CA ALA A 29 -42.70 25.48 -5.02
C ALA A 29 -42.96 27.00 -5.17
N THR A 30 -41.93 27.84 -5.02
CA THR A 30 -42.05 29.30 -5.09
C THR A 30 -42.13 29.80 -6.54
N VAL A 31 -43.37 29.84 -7.07
CA VAL A 31 -43.81 30.89 -8.01
C VAL A 31 -44.94 31.75 -7.39
N HIS A 32 -45.75 31.24 -6.45
CA HIS A 32 -46.78 32.04 -5.74
C HIS A 32 -47.12 31.54 -4.30
N GLY A 33 -46.21 30.84 -3.62
CA GLY A 33 -46.39 30.37 -2.23
C GLY A 33 -45.55 31.15 -1.21
N PRO A 34 -45.74 30.92 0.11
CA PRO A 34 -44.99 31.63 1.16
C PRO A 34 -43.47 31.47 0.98
N ASP A 35 -42.73 32.50 1.39
CA ASP A 35 -41.28 32.61 1.20
C ASP A 35 -40.53 31.35 1.67
N PRO A 36 -39.44 30.95 0.97
CA PRO A 36 -38.66 29.80 1.38
C PRO A 36 -38.08 30.02 2.78
N PRO A 37 -37.99 28.97 3.61
CA PRO A 37 -37.40 29.10 4.94
C PRO A 37 -35.96 29.63 4.85
N PRO A 38 -35.50 30.47 5.79
CA PRO A 38 -34.14 31.02 5.77
C PRO A 38 -33.10 29.89 5.64
N GLU A 39 -32.02 30.11 4.88
CA GLU A 39 -30.93 29.12 4.73
C GLU A 39 -30.40 28.61 6.09
N ASP A 40 -30.42 29.48 7.11
CA ASP A 40 -30.09 29.13 8.48
C ASP A 40 -31.03 28.10 9.11
N ALA A 41 -32.34 28.15 8.83
CA ALA A 41 -33.31 27.18 9.36
C ALA A 41 -33.10 25.77 8.78
N THR A 42 -32.80 25.68 7.48
CA THR A 42 -32.46 24.40 6.82
C THR A 42 -31.16 23.83 7.36
N ARG A 43 -30.14 24.67 7.54
CA ARG A 43 -28.84 24.27 8.11
C ARG A 43 -28.98 23.78 9.55
N VAL A 44 -29.76 24.47 10.38
CA VAL A 44 -30.04 24.07 11.77
C VAL A 44 -30.81 22.75 11.83
N ALA A 45 -31.84 22.59 11.01
CA ALA A 45 -32.60 21.33 10.96
C ALA A 45 -31.74 20.15 10.48
N SER A 46 -30.85 20.37 9.51
CA SER A 46 -29.90 19.36 9.04
C SER A 46 -28.90 18.96 10.14
N ALA A 47 -28.35 19.93 10.86
CA ALA A 47 -27.45 19.67 11.99
C ALA A 47 -28.16 18.91 13.12
N ALA A 48 -29.39 19.29 13.45
CA ALA A 48 -30.21 18.59 14.43
C ALA A 48 -30.51 17.14 14.01
N LEU A 49 -30.86 16.92 12.74
CA LEU A 49 -31.09 15.57 12.21
C LEU A 49 -29.83 14.70 12.30
N ASN A 50 -28.68 15.23 11.88
CA ASN A 50 -27.39 14.53 11.97
C ASN A 50 -27.03 14.18 13.41
N ARG A 51 -27.25 15.10 14.35
CA ARG A 51 -27.07 14.89 15.79
C ARG A 51 -27.97 13.77 16.31
N THR A 52 -29.28 13.83 16.05
CA THR A 52 -30.22 12.80 16.53
C THR A 52 -29.92 11.44 15.90
N CYS A 53 -29.55 11.40 14.62
CA CYS A 53 -29.11 10.20 13.92
C CYS A 53 -27.88 9.55 14.60
N LEU A 54 -26.88 10.37 14.94
CA LEU A 54 -25.71 9.90 15.67
C LEU A 54 -26.09 9.33 17.05
N LEU A 55 -26.93 10.03 17.81
CA LEU A 55 -27.38 9.59 19.14
C LEU A 55 -28.18 8.27 19.07
N PHE A 56 -29.06 8.14 18.07
CA PHE A 56 -29.77 6.89 17.80
C PHE A 56 -28.80 5.74 17.47
N CYS A 57 -27.81 5.99 16.62
CA CYS A 57 -26.81 4.96 16.31
C CYS A 57 -26.01 4.56 17.55
N ILE A 58 -25.59 5.51 18.40
CA ILE A 58 -24.89 5.23 19.65
C ILE A 58 -25.78 4.40 20.60
N SER A 59 -27.06 4.74 20.73
CA SER A 59 -27.98 3.99 21.60
C SER A 59 -28.23 2.56 21.11
N LEU A 60 -28.19 2.32 19.80
CA LEU A 60 -28.21 0.97 19.23
C LEU A 60 -26.94 0.17 19.56
N LEU A 61 -25.76 0.82 19.54
CA LEU A 61 -24.48 0.18 19.88
C LEU A 61 -24.36 -0.13 21.39
N ASP A 62 -24.95 0.70 22.23
CA ASP A 62 -24.99 0.59 23.70
C ASP A 62 -26.16 -0.29 24.20
N HIS A 63 -26.91 -0.93 23.30
CA HIS A 63 -28.01 -1.81 23.68
C HIS A 63 -27.48 -2.99 24.54
N VAL A 64 -28.04 -3.17 25.74
CA VAL A 64 -27.64 -4.25 26.64
C VAL A 64 -28.29 -5.57 26.21
N LEU A 65 -27.47 -6.52 25.77
CA LEU A 65 -27.90 -7.86 25.41
C LEU A 65 -28.21 -8.66 26.68
N ARG A 66 -29.44 -9.18 26.75
CA ARG A 66 -29.93 -10.01 27.86
C ARG A 66 -30.02 -11.47 27.42
N ARG A 67 -31.06 -12.18 27.84
CA ARG A 67 -31.25 -13.62 27.55
C ARG A 67 -31.48 -13.87 26.06
N ASP A 68 -32.36 -13.09 25.44
CA ASP A 68 -32.55 -13.12 23.99
C ASP A 68 -31.66 -12.07 23.33
N LEU A 69 -30.66 -12.54 22.58
CA LEU A 69 -29.72 -11.68 21.87
C LEU A 69 -30.40 -10.94 20.70
N PHE A 70 -31.49 -11.47 20.17
CA PHE A 70 -32.21 -10.93 19.02
C PHE A 70 -33.20 -9.82 19.39
N GLU A 71 -33.35 -9.51 20.68
CA GLU A 71 -33.98 -8.27 21.12
C GLU A 71 -33.27 -7.04 20.52
N SER A 72 -31.94 -7.12 20.39
CA SER A 72 -31.15 -6.12 19.69
C SER A 72 -31.34 -6.24 18.18
N VAL A 73 -31.91 -5.19 17.59
CA VAL A 73 -32.07 -5.04 16.13
C VAL A 73 -30.73 -5.15 15.41
N VAL A 74 -29.64 -4.65 16.02
CA VAL A 74 -28.29 -4.74 15.45
C VAL A 74 -27.81 -6.20 15.38
N VAL A 75 -28.00 -6.97 16.45
CA VAL A 75 -27.60 -8.39 16.45
C VAL A 75 -28.45 -9.18 15.46
N GLY A 76 -29.77 -8.95 15.43
CA GLY A 76 -30.66 -9.56 14.43
C GLY A 76 -30.24 -9.27 12.99
N PHE A 77 -29.99 -8.00 12.68
CA PHE A 77 -29.50 -7.60 11.36
C PHE A 77 -28.16 -8.26 11.00
N LEU A 78 -27.18 -8.25 11.91
CA LEU A 78 -25.89 -8.89 11.68
C LEU A 78 -26.02 -10.41 11.50
N ALA A 79 -26.93 -11.07 12.24
CA ALA A 79 -27.17 -12.49 12.10
C ALA A 79 -27.75 -12.85 10.73
N ILE A 80 -28.69 -12.04 10.21
CA ILE A 80 -29.25 -12.19 8.85
C ILE A 80 -28.15 -12.02 7.81
N LEU A 81 -27.22 -11.07 7.99
CA LEU A 81 -26.06 -10.94 7.09
C LEU A 81 -25.12 -12.15 7.12
N GLY A 82 -25.27 -13.05 8.10
CA GLY A 82 -24.59 -14.34 8.16
C GLY A 82 -25.24 -15.42 7.29
N VAL A 83 -26.42 -15.18 6.73
CA VAL A 83 -27.13 -16.10 5.84
C VAL A 83 -26.75 -15.82 4.39
N ASP A 84 -26.53 -16.88 3.62
CA ASP A 84 -26.39 -16.88 2.18
C ASP A 84 -27.67 -17.41 1.55
N GLU A 85 -28.55 -16.49 1.16
CA GLU A 85 -29.86 -16.79 0.57
C GLU A 85 -29.73 -17.59 -0.74
N ARG A 86 -28.68 -17.36 -1.53
CA ARG A 86 -28.51 -18.03 -2.82
C ARG A 86 -28.10 -19.49 -2.69
N MET A 87 -27.33 -19.79 -1.66
CA MET A 87 -26.82 -21.13 -1.37
C MET A 87 -27.68 -21.87 -0.34
N GLU A 88 -28.76 -21.23 0.15
CA GLU A 88 -29.62 -21.72 1.24
C GLU A 88 -28.81 -22.19 2.47
N ASN A 89 -27.70 -21.50 2.78
CA ASN A 89 -26.76 -21.93 3.80
C ASN A 89 -26.16 -20.73 4.57
N PHE A 90 -25.43 -21.00 5.65
CA PHE A 90 -24.70 -19.97 6.38
C PHE A 90 -23.41 -19.59 5.66
N ARG A 91 -23.10 -18.30 5.67
CA ARG A 91 -21.82 -17.78 5.16
C ARG A 91 -20.68 -18.31 6.01
N GLY A 92 -19.68 -18.88 5.34
CA GLY A 92 -18.45 -19.30 6.00
C GLY A 92 -17.73 -18.14 6.70
N ALA A 93 -16.89 -18.47 7.68
CA ALA A 93 -16.16 -17.48 8.49
C ALA A 93 -15.31 -16.50 7.63
N HIS A 94 -14.84 -16.93 6.46
CA HIS A 94 -14.07 -16.10 5.54
C HIS A 94 -14.88 -14.94 4.92
N VAL A 95 -16.20 -15.11 4.73
CA VAL A 95 -17.12 -14.09 4.21
C VAL A 95 -17.71 -13.25 5.34
N PHE A 96 -18.06 -13.89 6.45
CA PHE A 96 -18.79 -13.20 7.53
C PHE A 96 -17.89 -12.34 8.43
N THR A 97 -16.63 -12.75 8.68
CA THR A 97 -15.71 -11.95 9.52
C THR A 97 -15.35 -10.57 8.95
N PRO A 98 -15.22 -10.35 7.62
CA PRO A 98 -15.17 -9.01 7.03
C PRO A 98 -16.40 -8.15 7.34
N ILE A 99 -17.62 -8.69 7.26
CA ILE A 99 -18.87 -7.95 7.54
C ILE A 99 -18.86 -7.44 8.99
N LEU A 100 -18.57 -8.34 9.94
CA LEU A 100 -18.43 -7.97 11.36
C LEU A 100 -17.32 -6.93 11.58
N SER A 101 -16.22 -7.02 10.83
CA SER A 101 -15.12 -6.04 10.91
C SER A 101 -15.55 -4.67 10.42
N GLY A 102 -16.33 -4.60 9.34
CA GLY A 102 -16.92 -3.36 8.82
C GLY A 102 -17.82 -2.71 9.86
N PHE A 103 -18.77 -3.47 10.43
CA PHE A 103 -19.65 -3.00 11.49
C PHE A 103 -18.87 -2.43 12.69
N ILE A 104 -17.90 -3.18 13.22
CA ILE A 104 -17.08 -2.74 14.36
C ILE A 104 -16.33 -1.44 14.03
N LYS A 105 -15.80 -1.31 12.81
CA LYS A 105 -15.03 -0.12 12.42
C LYS A 105 -15.92 1.11 12.28
N ILE A 106 -17.11 0.97 11.70
CA ILE A 106 -18.10 2.06 11.62
C ILE A 106 -18.57 2.45 13.02
N GLY A 107 -18.88 1.47 13.89
CA GLY A 107 -19.24 1.75 15.28
C GLY A 107 -18.17 2.54 16.04
N GLN A 108 -16.89 2.21 15.84
CA GLN A 108 -15.78 2.99 16.41
C GLN A 108 -15.72 4.43 15.87
N LEU A 109 -15.97 4.65 14.57
CA LEU A 109 -15.99 5.99 13.99
C LEU A 109 -17.17 6.83 14.51
N LEU A 110 -18.34 6.22 14.69
CA LEU A 110 -19.51 6.89 15.28
C LEU A 110 -19.22 7.32 16.73
N VAL A 111 -18.57 6.48 17.51
CA VAL A 111 -18.15 6.83 18.88
C VAL A 111 -17.16 8.00 18.89
N ILE A 112 -16.20 8.02 17.96
CA ILE A 112 -15.29 9.17 17.81
C ILE A 112 -16.07 10.44 17.46
N GLN A 113 -17.00 10.36 16.51
CA GLN A 113 -17.85 11.49 16.15
C GLN A 113 -18.68 11.98 17.34
N ARG A 114 -19.24 11.07 18.14
CA ARG A 114 -20.02 11.42 19.35
C ARG A 114 -19.17 12.15 20.38
N ALA A 115 -17.90 11.78 20.50
CA ALA A 115 -16.97 12.43 21.40
C ALA A 115 -16.56 13.83 20.95
N VAL A 116 -16.32 14.02 19.65
CA VAL A 116 -16.09 15.35 19.08
C VAL A 116 -17.31 16.24 19.30
N LEU A 117 -18.51 15.72 19.00
CA LEU A 117 -19.75 16.45 19.20
C LEU A 117 -20.00 16.83 20.67
N ALA A 118 -19.63 15.97 21.64
CA ALA A 118 -19.73 16.31 23.06
C ALA A 118 -18.90 17.53 23.46
N VAL A 119 -17.73 17.71 22.84
CA VAL A 119 -16.86 18.88 23.06
C VAL A 119 -17.44 20.11 22.38
N GLU A 120 -17.92 19.97 21.14
CA GLU A 120 -18.59 21.07 20.42
C GLU A 120 -19.83 21.58 21.16
N GLU A 121 -20.55 20.69 21.84
CA GLU A 121 -21.71 21.01 22.68
C GLU A 121 -21.33 21.52 24.10
N GLY A 122 -20.05 21.57 24.44
CA GLY A 122 -19.59 21.95 25.77
C GLY A 122 -20.00 20.98 26.89
N THR A 123 -20.36 19.74 26.55
CA THR A 123 -20.71 18.69 27.51
C THR A 123 -19.48 18.17 28.25
N VAL A 124 -18.33 18.14 27.58
CA VAL A 124 -17.02 17.73 28.14
C VAL A 124 -15.91 18.60 27.58
N ASP A 125 -14.85 18.80 28.34
CA ASP A 125 -13.70 19.63 27.91
C ASP A 125 -12.82 18.92 26.87
N GLU A 126 -12.67 17.59 26.98
CA GLU A 126 -11.82 16.79 26.10
C GLU A 126 -12.55 15.56 25.54
N PRO A 127 -12.31 15.20 24.26
CA PRO A 127 -12.92 14.00 23.67
C PRO A 127 -12.50 12.71 24.40
N SER A 128 -11.30 12.71 25.01
CA SER A 128 -10.69 11.57 25.70
C SER A 128 -11.57 11.01 26.83
N SER A 129 -12.26 11.90 27.56
CA SER A 129 -13.11 11.57 28.70
C SER A 129 -14.29 10.69 28.30
N ILE A 130 -15.16 11.20 27.41
CA ILE A 130 -16.35 10.48 26.94
C ILE A 130 -16.00 9.28 26.04
N LEU A 131 -14.86 9.34 25.32
CA LEU A 131 -14.35 8.18 24.57
C LEU A 131 -14.03 7.01 25.50
N ASN A 132 -13.36 7.26 26.62
CA ASN A 132 -12.99 6.20 27.53
C ASN A 132 -14.23 5.59 28.22
N GLU A 133 -15.19 6.43 28.58
CA GLU A 133 -16.49 6.03 29.15
C GLU A 133 -17.26 5.11 28.18
N MET A 134 -17.53 5.57 26.95
CA MET A 134 -18.23 4.78 25.94
C MET A 134 -17.46 3.49 25.60
N ARG A 135 -16.12 3.57 25.55
CA ARG A 135 -15.26 2.41 25.29
C ARG A 135 -15.49 1.32 26.34
N GLN A 136 -15.37 1.67 27.62
CA GLN A 136 -15.52 0.73 28.73
C GLN A 136 -16.94 0.17 28.82
N ARG A 137 -17.96 0.99 28.52
CA ARG A 137 -19.36 0.58 28.59
C ARG A 137 -19.74 -0.45 27.54
N PHE A 138 -19.45 -0.19 26.26
CA PHE A 138 -20.02 -1.02 25.18
C PHE A 138 -19.08 -1.42 24.03
N LEU A 139 -17.81 -0.97 23.99
CA LEU A 139 -16.91 -1.28 22.86
C LEU A 139 -15.83 -2.32 23.15
N ILE A 140 -15.64 -2.74 24.40
CA ILE A 140 -14.62 -3.73 24.75
C ILE A 140 -15.11 -5.17 24.55
N HIS A 141 -14.16 -6.07 24.41
CA HIS A 141 -14.43 -7.50 24.38
C HIS A 141 -14.95 -7.96 25.75
N GLY A 142 -16.11 -8.64 25.76
CA GLY A 142 -16.73 -9.14 26.99
C GLY A 142 -17.99 -8.38 27.42
N CYS A 143 -18.22 -7.17 26.90
CA CYS A 143 -19.49 -6.47 27.12
C CYS A 143 -20.66 -7.24 26.53
N ALA A 144 -21.78 -7.24 27.25
CA ALA A 144 -23.05 -7.76 26.77
C ALA A 144 -23.73 -6.72 25.86
N THR A 145 -23.09 -6.38 24.74
CA THR A 145 -23.56 -5.37 23.78
C THR A 145 -23.38 -5.88 22.34
N PRO A 146 -24.05 -5.30 21.33
CA PRO A 146 -23.89 -5.70 19.94
C PRO A 146 -22.44 -5.67 19.45
N VAL A 147 -21.66 -4.66 19.87
CA VAL A 147 -20.24 -4.56 19.54
C VAL A 147 -19.44 -5.65 20.24
N GLY A 148 -19.69 -5.90 21.53
CA GLY A 148 -19.08 -7.00 22.27
C GLY A 148 -19.37 -8.38 21.66
N TRP A 149 -20.62 -8.60 21.22
CA TRP A 149 -21.04 -9.79 20.48
C TRP A 149 -20.30 -9.93 19.14
N ALA A 150 -20.27 -8.89 18.32
CA ALA A 150 -19.57 -8.89 17.04
C ALA A 150 -18.05 -9.10 17.21
N LEU A 151 -17.44 -8.53 18.25
CA LEU A 151 -16.03 -8.71 18.60
C LEU A 151 -15.71 -10.17 18.93
N ARG A 152 -16.55 -10.83 19.76
CA ARG A 152 -16.42 -12.25 20.09
C ARG A 152 -16.55 -13.13 18.86
N LEU A 153 -17.60 -12.93 18.07
CA LEU A 153 -17.89 -13.75 16.89
C LEU A 153 -16.82 -13.57 15.80
N ARG A 154 -16.32 -12.34 15.60
CA ARG A 154 -15.18 -12.07 14.72
C ARG A 154 -13.91 -12.77 15.18
N THR A 155 -13.64 -12.79 16.48
CA THR A 155 -12.46 -13.45 17.05
C THR A 155 -12.55 -14.97 16.90
N TYR A 156 -13.72 -15.53 17.17
CA TYR A 156 -14.01 -16.94 16.93
C TYR A 156 -13.87 -17.31 15.43
N GLY A 157 -14.49 -16.55 14.53
CA GLY A 157 -14.38 -16.77 13.08
C GLY A 157 -12.94 -16.62 12.55
N LYS A 158 -12.12 -15.73 13.14
CA LYS A 158 -10.69 -15.66 12.84
C LYS A 158 -9.94 -16.92 13.28
N LYS A 159 -10.27 -17.46 14.47
CA LYS A 159 -9.71 -18.72 14.97
C LYS A 159 -10.08 -19.88 14.04
N ILE A 160 -11.35 -19.98 13.65
CA ILE A 160 -11.81 -20.92 12.62
C ILE A 160 -10.98 -20.77 11.34
N LYS A 161 -10.85 -19.55 10.82
CA LYS A 161 -10.07 -19.31 9.59
C LYS A 161 -8.62 -19.78 9.71
N ILE A 162 -7.97 -19.59 10.85
CA ILE A 162 -6.57 -19.99 11.10
C ILE A 162 -6.45 -21.52 11.26
N HIS A 163 -7.38 -22.16 11.97
CA HIS A 163 -7.29 -23.60 12.27
C HIS A 163 -7.96 -24.50 11.21
N GLN A 164 -8.90 -23.98 10.43
CA GLN A 164 -9.59 -24.66 9.32
C GLN A 164 -9.13 -24.16 7.95
N THR A 165 -7.97 -23.50 7.86
CA THR A 165 -7.35 -23.12 6.57
C THR A 165 -7.29 -24.27 5.54
N PRO A 166 -7.13 -25.56 5.91
CA PRO A 166 -7.18 -26.68 4.96
C PRO A 166 -8.55 -26.97 4.31
N VAL A 167 -9.65 -26.40 4.80
CA VAL A 167 -11.04 -26.70 4.35
C VAL A 167 -11.62 -25.59 3.45
N LEU A 168 -10.89 -24.50 3.25
CA LEU A 168 -11.31 -23.47 2.28
C LEU A 168 -11.01 -23.96 0.86
N PRO A 169 -11.93 -23.79 -0.12
CA PRO A 169 -11.67 -24.17 -1.50
C PRO A 169 -10.35 -23.56 -1.99
N GLY A 170 -9.44 -24.41 -2.43
CA GLY A 170 -8.24 -23.98 -3.13
C GLY A 170 -8.67 -23.32 -4.43
N HIS A 171 -8.30 -22.06 -4.64
CA HIS A 171 -8.58 -21.35 -5.89
C HIS A 171 -7.38 -21.39 -6.84
N VAL A 172 -6.37 -22.19 -6.51
CA VAL A 172 -5.07 -22.26 -7.18
C VAL A 172 -4.84 -23.72 -7.50
N ASP A 173 -4.66 -24.01 -8.78
CA ASP A 173 -4.24 -25.32 -9.26
C ASP A 173 -3.06 -25.16 -10.24
N TRP A 174 -2.24 -26.18 -10.36
CA TRP A 174 -1.05 -26.19 -11.21
C TRP A 174 -1.11 -27.39 -12.16
N SER A 175 -0.74 -27.18 -13.42
CA SER A 175 -0.41 -28.30 -14.30
C SER A 175 0.74 -29.13 -13.74
N ASP A 176 0.82 -30.41 -14.12
CA ASP A 176 1.83 -31.35 -13.63
C ASP A 176 3.26 -30.84 -13.84
N ASP A 177 3.51 -30.23 -15.00
CA ASP A 177 4.78 -29.61 -15.37
C ASP A 177 5.09 -28.31 -14.58
N GLY A 178 4.11 -27.77 -13.86
CA GLY A 178 4.21 -26.52 -13.12
C GLY A 178 4.26 -25.26 -13.99
N ASN A 179 3.94 -25.32 -15.28
CA ASN A 179 4.02 -24.15 -16.17
C ASN A 179 2.69 -23.43 -16.38
N THR A 180 1.58 -23.98 -15.90
CA THR A 180 0.25 -23.39 -16.04
C THR A 180 -0.39 -23.26 -14.68
N LEU A 181 -0.74 -22.03 -14.31
CA LEU A 181 -1.46 -21.72 -13.09
C LEU A 181 -2.94 -21.50 -13.41
N SER A 182 -3.83 -22.30 -12.84
CA SER A 182 -5.27 -22.03 -12.84
C SER A 182 -5.65 -21.24 -11.60
N TYR A 183 -6.23 -20.05 -11.77
CA TYR A 183 -6.78 -19.24 -10.69
C TYR A 183 -8.20 -18.79 -10.99
N ARG A 184 -9.17 -19.25 -10.19
CA ARG A 184 -10.61 -18.96 -10.37
C ARG A 184 -11.13 -19.23 -11.79
N GLY A 185 -10.70 -20.33 -12.39
CA GLY A 185 -11.11 -20.75 -13.73
C GLY A 185 -10.40 -20.03 -14.88
N GLN A 186 -9.42 -19.18 -14.60
CA GLN A 186 -8.56 -18.54 -15.61
C GLN A 186 -7.16 -19.16 -15.56
N ASN A 187 -6.60 -19.45 -16.72
CA ASN A 187 -5.28 -20.10 -16.84
C ASN A 187 -4.22 -19.07 -17.22
N LEU A 188 -3.10 -19.08 -16.50
CA LEU A 188 -1.92 -18.27 -16.77
C LEU A 188 -0.74 -19.19 -17.06
N HIS A 189 -0.26 -19.20 -18.30
CA HIS A 189 0.98 -19.88 -18.66
C HIS A 189 2.20 -19.03 -18.26
N MET A 190 3.22 -19.66 -17.68
CA MET A 190 4.41 -18.96 -17.18
C MET A 190 5.19 -18.25 -18.29
N VAL A 191 5.25 -18.82 -19.50
CA VAL A 191 5.89 -18.19 -20.66
C VAL A 191 5.15 -16.93 -21.09
N ASP A 192 3.83 -16.95 -21.09
CA ASP A 192 3.03 -15.76 -21.43
C ASP A 192 3.14 -14.70 -20.35
N PHE A 193 3.21 -15.11 -19.08
CA PHE A 193 3.48 -14.19 -17.97
C PHE A 193 4.85 -13.52 -18.10
N GLN A 194 5.91 -14.27 -18.42
CA GLN A 194 7.24 -13.72 -18.70
C GLN A 194 7.18 -12.70 -19.85
N ARG A 195 6.63 -13.10 -21.00
CA ARG A 195 6.49 -12.22 -22.18
C ARG A 195 5.71 -10.95 -21.85
N PHE A 196 4.63 -11.07 -21.08
CA PHE A 196 3.84 -9.94 -20.58
C PHE A 196 4.66 -9.01 -19.69
N THR A 197 5.41 -9.53 -18.72
CA THR A 197 6.24 -8.65 -17.87
C THR A 197 7.34 -7.93 -18.65
N HIS A 198 7.95 -8.60 -19.64
CA HIS A 198 8.92 -7.98 -20.54
C HIS A 198 8.27 -6.88 -21.39
N SER A 199 7.09 -7.13 -21.99
CA SER A 199 6.40 -6.13 -22.80
C SER A 199 6.03 -4.88 -21.98
N GLN A 200 5.65 -5.05 -20.71
CA GLN A 200 5.37 -3.91 -19.83
C GLN A 200 6.62 -3.04 -19.58
N VAL A 201 7.80 -3.65 -19.42
CA VAL A 201 9.09 -2.93 -19.27
C VAL A 201 9.50 -2.26 -20.59
N GLU A 202 9.27 -2.91 -21.73
CA GLU A 202 9.56 -2.34 -23.05
C GLU A 202 8.69 -1.14 -23.38
N MET A 203 7.37 -1.24 -23.13
CA MET A 203 6.46 -0.11 -23.27
C MET A 203 6.84 1.05 -22.35
N LEU A 204 7.27 0.75 -21.12
CA LEU A 204 7.76 1.76 -20.19
C LEU A 204 9.02 2.45 -20.71
N GLN A 205 9.97 1.71 -21.29
CA GLN A 205 11.15 2.28 -21.95
C GLN A 205 10.76 3.18 -23.13
N GLY A 206 9.81 2.74 -23.96
CA GLY A 206 9.30 3.55 -25.08
C GLY A 206 8.68 4.87 -24.61
N GLN A 207 7.89 4.82 -23.53
CA GLN A 207 7.34 6.04 -22.90
C GLN A 207 8.45 6.94 -22.35
N LEU A 208 9.48 6.40 -21.69
CA LEU A 208 10.63 7.19 -21.24
C LEU A 208 11.32 7.88 -22.42
N ASN A 209 11.55 7.16 -23.53
CA ASN A 209 12.19 7.73 -24.72
C ASN A 209 11.37 8.89 -25.31
N GLY A 210 10.04 8.77 -25.31
CA GLY A 210 9.14 9.88 -25.68
C GLY A 210 9.28 11.09 -24.76
N LEU A 211 9.34 10.86 -23.43
CA LEU A 211 9.55 11.92 -22.43
C LEU A 211 10.94 12.57 -22.51
N LEU A 212 11.94 11.83 -23.01
CA LEU A 212 13.29 12.32 -23.32
C LEU A 212 13.40 12.87 -24.76
N LEU A 213 12.27 13.08 -25.43
CA LEU A 213 12.13 13.73 -26.75
C LEU A 213 12.86 13.00 -27.89
N GLN A 214 13.15 11.71 -27.71
CA GLN A 214 13.91 10.92 -28.69
C GLN A 214 13.11 10.57 -29.94
N THR A 215 11.77 10.65 -29.87
CA THR A 215 10.87 10.29 -30.97
C THR A 215 10.41 11.50 -31.79
N LEU A 216 10.71 12.72 -31.33
CA LEU A 216 10.19 13.97 -31.91
C LEU A 216 11.24 14.73 -32.73
N SER A 217 12.50 14.32 -32.67
CA SER A 217 13.62 14.92 -33.39
C SER A 217 14.17 13.96 -34.44
N SER A 218 14.50 14.50 -35.61
CA SER A 218 15.21 13.77 -36.68
C SER A 218 16.68 13.46 -36.32
N SER A 219 17.25 14.19 -35.36
CA SER A 219 18.60 14.00 -34.84
C SER A 219 18.58 14.18 -33.32
N PRO A 220 18.02 13.21 -32.58
CA PRO A 220 17.78 13.37 -31.17
C PRO A 220 19.10 13.55 -30.39
N PRO A 221 19.13 14.44 -29.40
CA PRO A 221 20.31 14.63 -28.57
C PRO A 221 20.63 13.35 -27.79
N PRO A 222 21.91 12.97 -27.66
CA PRO A 222 22.30 11.75 -26.97
C PRO A 222 21.86 11.82 -25.50
N ILE A 223 21.19 10.76 -25.04
CA ILE A 223 20.83 10.62 -23.64
C ILE A 223 22.12 10.43 -22.82
N PRO A 224 22.30 11.17 -21.71
CA PRO A 224 23.46 10.98 -20.84
C PRO A 224 23.58 9.54 -20.33
N ASP A 225 24.80 9.01 -20.35
CA ASP A 225 25.09 7.65 -19.92
C ASP A 225 24.86 7.49 -18.41
N LEU A 226 24.19 6.39 -18.04
CA LEU A 226 23.85 6.04 -16.67
C LEU A 226 24.43 4.67 -16.28
N HIS A 227 25.52 4.69 -15.52
CA HIS A 227 26.12 3.50 -14.91
C HIS A 227 25.58 3.30 -13.50
N LEU A 228 24.42 2.65 -13.39
CA LEU A 228 23.69 2.44 -12.14
C LEU A 228 24.51 1.73 -11.05
N SER A 229 25.46 0.87 -11.42
CA SER A 229 26.35 0.17 -10.48
C SER A 229 27.39 1.08 -9.82
N GLN A 230 27.66 2.25 -10.40
CA GLN A 230 28.61 3.25 -9.89
C GLN A 230 27.90 4.33 -9.05
N LEU A 231 26.57 4.33 -9.02
CA LEU A 231 25.83 5.28 -8.20
C LEU A 231 25.87 4.88 -6.72
N HIS A 232 26.07 5.87 -5.88
CA HIS A 232 26.06 5.77 -4.43
C HIS A 232 24.79 6.40 -3.86
N ASP A 233 24.32 5.87 -2.74
CA ASP A 233 23.24 6.50 -1.99
C ASP A 233 23.52 6.39 -0.48
N ASP A 234 23.37 7.49 0.26
CA ASP A 234 23.42 7.50 1.71
C ASP A 234 22.01 7.35 2.27
N HIS A 235 21.70 6.15 2.78
CA HIS A 235 20.37 5.81 3.27
C HIS A 235 20.09 6.40 4.65
N ALA A 236 21.14 6.74 5.41
CA ALA A 236 21.05 7.30 6.75
C ALA A 236 20.91 8.83 6.74
N HIS A 237 21.20 9.49 5.61
CA HIS A 237 21.14 10.94 5.51
C HIS A 237 19.73 11.49 5.85
N PRO A 238 19.59 12.39 6.84
CA PRO A 238 18.29 12.89 7.30
C PRO A 238 17.81 14.16 6.57
N GLY A 239 18.68 14.78 5.76
CA GLY A 239 18.42 16.06 5.12
C GLY A 239 17.09 16.11 4.35
N THR A 240 16.30 17.17 4.57
CA THR A 240 15.06 17.40 3.82
C THR A 240 15.40 17.67 2.34
N GLY A 241 14.63 17.08 1.43
CA GLY A 241 14.92 17.20 0.00
C GLY A 241 16.05 16.26 -0.48
N TRP A 242 16.61 15.41 0.38
CA TRP A 242 17.68 14.48 0.01
C TRP A 242 17.17 13.26 -0.77
N ASN A 243 17.91 12.90 -1.82
CA ASN A 243 17.87 11.64 -2.54
C ASN A 243 19.24 11.41 -3.22
N LEU A 244 19.39 10.30 -3.95
CA LEU A 244 20.64 9.94 -4.62
C LEU A 244 21.20 11.01 -5.58
N LEU A 245 20.34 11.87 -6.15
CA LEU A 245 20.76 12.91 -7.09
C LEU A 245 21.54 14.04 -6.40
N ARG A 246 21.37 14.16 -5.07
CA ARG A 246 22.09 15.14 -4.24
C ARG A 246 23.34 14.58 -3.59
N ASP A 247 23.61 13.28 -3.75
CA ASP A 247 24.79 12.65 -3.18
C ASP A 247 26.06 13.19 -3.89
N PRO A 248 27.00 13.83 -3.16
CA PRO A 248 28.21 14.39 -3.75
C PRO A 248 29.05 13.37 -4.53
N ARG A 249 28.97 12.08 -4.20
CA ARG A 249 29.70 11.00 -4.88
C ARG A 249 29.20 10.75 -6.30
N ASN A 250 27.95 11.14 -6.60
CA ASN A 250 27.34 10.95 -7.91
C ASN A 250 27.56 12.14 -8.86
N LYS A 251 28.23 13.22 -8.41
CA LYS A 251 28.39 14.46 -9.18
C LYS A 251 29.02 14.26 -10.55
N THR A 252 30.00 13.36 -10.68
CA THR A 252 30.71 13.10 -11.94
C THR A 252 29.79 12.59 -13.04
N GLN A 253 28.74 11.85 -12.69
CA GLN A 253 27.79 11.27 -13.65
C GLN A 253 26.51 12.10 -13.77
N LEU A 254 26.00 12.66 -12.66
CA LEU A 254 24.66 13.23 -12.60
C LEU A 254 24.60 14.77 -12.67
N ALA A 255 25.67 15.48 -12.29
CA ALA A 255 25.63 16.94 -12.20
C ALA A 255 25.58 17.61 -13.59
N GLY A 256 24.97 18.79 -13.67
CA GLY A 256 24.95 19.61 -14.89
C GLY A 256 23.85 19.24 -15.90
N HIS A 257 23.00 18.28 -15.58
CA HIS A 257 21.93 17.79 -16.45
C HIS A 257 20.53 18.25 -16.00
N GLU A 258 20.43 19.14 -15.01
CA GLU A 258 19.16 19.61 -14.46
C GLU A 258 18.30 20.36 -15.48
N ARG A 259 18.92 20.88 -16.55
CA ARG A 259 18.26 21.56 -17.67
C ARG A 259 18.31 20.77 -18.97
N TRP A 260 18.80 19.53 -18.96
CA TRP A 260 19.07 18.77 -20.17
C TRP A 260 17.87 18.71 -21.14
N VAL A 261 16.66 18.40 -20.65
CA VAL A 261 15.45 18.37 -21.51
C VAL A 261 15.10 19.75 -22.08
N ILE A 262 15.29 20.82 -21.29
CA ILE A 262 15.12 22.20 -21.79
C ILE A 262 16.13 22.50 -22.89
N ASP A 263 17.39 22.13 -22.68
CA ASP A 263 18.47 22.40 -23.62
C ASP A 263 18.26 21.62 -24.93
N CYS A 264 17.67 20.41 -24.85
CA CYS A 264 17.20 19.66 -26.02
C CYS A 264 16.15 20.46 -26.81
N ILE A 265 15.12 20.98 -26.12
CA ILE A 265 14.05 21.77 -26.74
C ILE A 265 14.58 23.07 -27.35
N ILE A 266 15.50 23.75 -26.65
CA ILE A 266 16.03 25.03 -27.10
C ILE A 266 16.99 24.83 -28.28
N THR A 267 17.78 23.77 -28.30
CA THR A 267 18.82 23.56 -29.33
C THR A 267 18.23 23.01 -30.63
N ASP A 268 17.22 22.16 -30.55
CA ASP A 268 16.58 21.55 -31.71
C ASP A 268 15.51 22.49 -32.32
N PRO A 269 15.62 22.89 -33.60
CA PRO A 269 14.65 23.80 -34.22
C PRO A 269 13.21 23.26 -34.26
N LEU A 270 13.02 21.96 -34.47
CA LEU A 270 11.69 21.33 -34.54
C LEU A 270 11.06 21.28 -33.15
N LEU A 271 11.83 20.88 -32.13
CA LEU A 271 11.33 20.88 -30.75
C LEU A 271 11.04 22.30 -30.27
N ARG A 272 11.89 23.26 -30.63
CA ARG A 272 11.65 24.68 -30.32
C ARG A 272 10.33 25.15 -30.94
N GLU A 273 10.11 24.90 -32.22
CA GLU A 273 8.86 25.27 -32.88
C GLU A 273 7.65 24.59 -32.24
N GLN A 274 7.77 23.33 -31.80
CA GLN A 274 6.67 22.63 -31.13
C GLN A 274 6.37 23.25 -29.76
N PHE A 275 7.37 23.43 -28.89
CA PHE A 275 7.15 23.79 -27.48
C PHE A 275 7.10 25.29 -27.20
N ILE A 276 7.69 26.13 -28.04
CA ILE A 276 7.89 27.56 -27.80
C ILE A 276 7.13 28.38 -28.83
N GLU A 277 6.45 29.44 -28.40
CA GLU A 277 5.77 30.38 -29.27
C GLU A 277 6.78 31.36 -29.92
N PRO A 278 6.55 31.78 -31.18
CA PRO A 278 7.33 32.84 -31.78
C PRO A 278 7.20 34.13 -30.96
N SER A 279 8.32 34.64 -30.44
CA SER A 279 8.36 35.85 -29.62
C SER A 279 9.29 36.88 -30.26
N THR A 280 8.88 38.14 -30.23
CA THR A 280 9.71 39.29 -30.63
C THR A 280 10.78 39.63 -29.59
N ASP A 281 10.61 39.18 -28.35
CA ASP A 281 11.59 39.31 -27.28
C ASP A 281 12.57 38.12 -27.31
N ARG A 282 13.83 38.40 -27.66
CA ARG A 282 14.92 37.40 -27.73
C ARG A 282 15.30 36.82 -26.36
N ASN A 283 14.92 37.46 -25.25
CA ASN A 283 15.31 37.04 -23.90
C ASN A 283 14.21 36.27 -23.15
N ARG A 284 13.03 36.08 -23.74
CA ARG A 284 11.92 35.40 -23.08
C ARG A 284 11.25 34.34 -23.96
N PHE A 285 11.37 33.09 -23.53
CA PHE A 285 10.62 31.98 -24.13
C PHE A 285 9.19 31.96 -23.58
N ILE A 286 8.20 31.97 -24.48
CA ILE A 286 6.80 31.74 -24.14
C ILE A 286 6.50 30.28 -24.46
N TRP A 287 6.15 29.49 -23.44
CA TRP A 287 5.90 28.06 -23.59
C TRP A 287 4.45 27.81 -24.00
N LYS A 288 4.24 26.98 -25.03
CA LYS A 288 2.90 26.60 -25.47
C LYS A 288 2.23 25.74 -24.40
N LYS A 289 1.18 26.30 -23.78
CA LYS A 289 0.42 25.62 -22.71
C LYS A 289 -0.16 24.28 -23.15
N GLN A 290 -0.58 24.17 -24.41
CA GLN A 290 -1.11 22.93 -24.97
C GLN A 290 -0.06 21.81 -24.93
N MET A 291 1.13 22.05 -25.50
CA MET A 291 2.22 21.07 -25.50
C MET A 291 2.71 20.76 -24.08
N ALA A 292 2.74 21.76 -23.21
CA ALA A 292 3.06 21.54 -21.80
C ALA A 292 2.05 20.59 -21.13
N THR A 293 0.76 20.74 -21.42
CA THR A 293 -0.32 19.89 -20.89
C THR A 293 -0.21 18.47 -21.43
N GLU A 294 0.07 18.31 -22.73
CA GLU A 294 0.29 17.01 -23.37
C GLU A 294 1.50 16.29 -22.78
N TYR A 295 2.62 16.98 -22.57
CA TYR A 295 3.80 16.41 -21.92
C TYR A 295 3.48 15.94 -20.48
N LEU A 296 2.80 16.77 -19.68
CA LEU A 296 2.40 16.39 -18.32
C LEU A 296 1.43 15.19 -18.31
N THR A 297 0.58 15.06 -19.32
CA THR A 297 -0.31 13.90 -19.50
C THR A 297 0.50 12.64 -19.83
N GLN A 298 1.53 12.74 -20.67
CA GLN A 298 2.44 11.62 -20.95
C GLN A 298 3.22 11.19 -19.70
N VAL A 299 3.62 12.14 -18.85
CA VAL A 299 4.26 11.82 -17.55
C VAL A 299 3.30 11.05 -16.63
N ASP A 300 2.03 11.44 -16.53
CA ASP A 300 1.04 10.72 -15.73
C ASP A 300 0.81 9.28 -16.26
N GLN A 301 0.73 9.10 -17.58
CA GLN A 301 0.65 7.78 -18.21
C GLN A 301 1.91 6.93 -17.98
N PHE A 302 3.09 7.54 -18.04
CA PHE A 302 4.36 6.88 -17.73
C PHE A 302 4.40 6.43 -16.27
N LEU A 303 3.98 7.29 -15.33
CA LEU A 303 3.93 6.94 -13.90
C LEU A 303 2.93 5.82 -13.61
N GLU A 304 1.80 5.75 -14.32
CA GLU A 304 0.85 4.62 -14.24
C GLU A 304 1.51 3.30 -14.68
N ARG A 305 2.23 3.30 -15.80
CA ARG A 305 2.94 2.10 -16.26
C ARG A 305 4.11 1.74 -15.35
N LEU A 306 4.85 2.72 -14.86
CA LEU A 306 5.93 2.53 -13.88
C LEU A 306 5.41 1.85 -12.62
N LEU A 307 4.20 2.22 -12.17
CA LEU A 307 3.56 1.59 -11.02
C LEU A 307 3.27 0.11 -11.28
N ILE A 308 2.77 -0.22 -12.47
CA ILE A 308 2.54 -1.62 -12.90
C ILE A 308 3.86 -2.39 -12.93
N VAL A 309 4.89 -1.87 -13.60
CA VAL A 309 6.21 -2.50 -13.69
C VAL A 309 6.81 -2.72 -12.29
N CYS A 310 6.77 -1.72 -11.42
CA CYS A 310 7.22 -1.85 -10.04
C CYS A 310 6.46 -2.95 -9.28
N HIS A 311 5.14 -3.04 -9.50
CA HIS A 311 4.30 -4.04 -8.85
C HIS A 311 4.53 -5.47 -9.36
N LEU A 312 4.85 -5.63 -10.65
CA LEU A 312 5.06 -6.92 -11.30
C LEU A 312 6.47 -7.47 -11.07
N THR A 313 7.49 -6.60 -11.13
CA THR A 313 8.89 -7.03 -11.30
C THR A 313 9.74 -6.94 -10.04
N SER A 314 9.31 -6.20 -9.00
CA SER A 314 10.15 -5.95 -7.82
C SER A 314 10.31 -7.14 -6.85
N GLY A 315 9.70 -8.29 -7.16
CA GLY A 315 9.58 -9.45 -6.28
C GLY A 315 8.12 -9.66 -5.85
N GLN A 316 7.92 -10.03 -4.60
CA GLN A 316 6.56 -10.22 -4.08
C GLN A 316 5.80 -8.87 -3.98
N PRO A 317 4.58 -8.77 -4.53
CA PRO A 317 3.88 -7.48 -4.65
C PRO A 317 3.51 -6.86 -3.30
N ALA A 318 3.81 -5.56 -3.15
CA ALA A 318 3.33 -4.74 -2.04
C ALA A 318 1.81 -4.55 -2.08
N ARG A 319 1.16 -4.11 -1.00
CA ARG A 319 -0.26 -3.69 -1.08
C ARG A 319 -0.33 -2.39 -1.87
N GLY A 320 -1.48 -2.11 -2.49
CA GLY A 320 -1.67 -0.85 -3.23
C GLY A 320 -1.37 0.37 -2.37
N THR A 321 -1.85 0.39 -1.13
CA THR A 321 -1.57 1.47 -0.17
C THR A 321 -0.11 1.52 0.30
N GLU A 322 0.63 0.40 0.24
CA GLU A 322 2.05 0.33 0.63
C GLU A 322 2.96 0.84 -0.50
N ILE A 323 2.69 0.48 -1.75
CA ILE A 323 3.52 0.95 -2.89
C ILE A 323 3.27 2.44 -3.18
N LEU A 324 2.04 2.91 -3.03
CA LEU A 324 1.68 4.32 -3.25
C LEU A 324 2.20 5.26 -2.16
N SER A 325 2.67 4.72 -1.02
CA SER A 325 3.30 5.55 0.03
C SER A 325 4.79 5.79 -0.22
N LEU A 326 5.37 5.23 -1.29
CA LEU A 326 6.78 5.41 -1.64
C LEU A 326 7.08 6.87 -1.95
N ARG A 327 8.13 7.37 -1.29
CA ARG A 327 8.67 8.71 -1.50
C ARG A 327 10.02 8.62 -2.19
N HIS A 328 10.24 9.53 -3.14
CA HIS A 328 11.50 9.62 -3.86
C HIS A 328 12.49 10.58 -3.19
N VAL A 329 12.06 11.29 -2.15
CA VAL A 329 12.84 12.30 -1.44
C VAL A 329 12.49 12.34 0.04
N ASN A 330 13.48 12.66 0.88
CA ASN A 330 13.28 12.83 2.31
C ASN A 330 12.41 14.06 2.63
N THR A 331 11.61 13.96 3.68
CA THR A 331 10.68 15.02 4.12
C THR A 331 11.01 15.51 5.52
N TRP A 332 10.63 16.77 5.82
CA TRP A 332 10.88 17.43 7.10
C TRP A 332 10.31 16.69 8.32
N HIS A 333 9.18 15.98 8.17
CA HIS A 333 8.50 15.27 9.27
C HIS A 333 9.19 13.97 9.73
N GLY A 334 10.51 13.84 9.52
CA GLY A 334 11.29 12.65 9.90
C GLY A 334 10.95 11.39 9.11
N GLN A 335 10.17 11.52 8.03
CA GLN A 335 9.80 10.41 7.17
C GLN A 335 10.79 10.33 6.01
N HIS A 336 11.61 9.28 6.05
CA HIS A 336 12.62 8.95 5.05
C HIS A 336 11.99 8.57 3.71
N ARG A 337 12.75 8.79 2.63
CA ARG A 337 12.39 8.26 1.31
C ARG A 337 12.31 6.73 1.33
N GLY A 338 11.59 6.16 0.37
CA GLY A 338 11.46 4.72 0.18
C GLY A 338 12.16 4.21 -1.07
N ILE A 339 12.89 5.06 -1.78
CA ILE A 339 13.60 4.71 -3.02
C ILE A 339 15.09 4.90 -2.79
N PHE A 340 15.84 3.82 -3.01
CA PHE A 340 17.28 3.77 -2.77
C PHE A 340 17.99 3.05 -3.92
N VAL A 341 19.26 3.39 -4.18
CA VAL A 341 20.11 2.65 -5.14
C VAL A 341 21.14 1.84 -4.39
N GLU A 342 21.26 0.57 -4.73
CA GLU A 342 22.22 -0.34 -4.13
C GLU A 342 22.73 -1.35 -5.15
N ASN A 343 24.05 -1.36 -5.38
CA ASN A 343 24.73 -2.37 -6.20
C ASN A 343 24.08 -2.58 -7.59
N GLY A 344 23.78 -1.49 -8.28
CA GLY A 344 23.22 -1.53 -9.63
C GLY A 344 21.71 -1.77 -9.72
N LEU A 345 20.98 -1.81 -8.59
CA LEU A 345 19.52 -1.96 -8.57
C LEU A 345 18.87 -0.86 -7.75
N VAL A 346 17.61 -0.55 -8.05
CA VAL A 346 16.77 0.31 -7.22
C VAL A 346 15.95 -0.53 -6.25
N GLY A 347 16.10 -0.25 -4.96
CA GLY A 347 15.31 -0.81 -3.87
C GLY A 347 14.11 0.07 -3.51
N LEU A 348 12.93 -0.54 -3.44
CA LEU A 348 11.68 0.02 -2.99
C LEU A 348 11.42 -0.47 -1.55
N VAL A 349 11.50 0.46 -0.60
CA VAL A 349 11.33 0.21 0.83
C VAL A 349 9.97 0.71 1.28
N THR A 350 9.12 -0.22 1.71
CA THR A 350 7.80 0.09 2.27
C THR A 350 7.74 -0.29 3.73
N ALA A 351 7.15 0.58 4.55
CA ALA A 351 6.90 0.31 5.96
C ALA A 351 5.54 -0.40 6.16
N TYR A 352 5.57 -1.56 6.82
CA TYR A 352 4.40 -2.36 7.13
C TYR A 352 3.99 -2.18 8.60
N HIS A 353 2.81 -1.57 8.82
CA HIS A 353 2.28 -1.24 10.15
C HIS A 353 1.15 -2.17 10.61
N LYS A 354 0.79 -3.24 9.86
CA LYS A 354 -0.28 -4.14 10.30
C LYS A 354 0.21 -4.95 11.51
N GLY A 355 -0.42 -4.71 12.65
CA GLY A 355 0.00 -5.31 13.92
C GLY A 355 0.87 -4.39 14.77
N TYR A 356 1.18 -3.17 14.33
CA TYR A 356 1.94 -2.19 15.12
C TYR A 356 1.34 -2.00 16.53
N HIS A 357 0.02 -1.89 16.66
CA HIS A 357 -0.64 -1.80 17.96
C HIS A 357 -0.46 -3.04 18.85
N MET A 358 -0.07 -4.19 18.29
CA MET A 358 0.24 -5.42 19.03
C MET A 358 1.75 -5.63 19.24
N THR A 359 2.60 -5.19 18.33
CA THR A 359 4.06 -5.48 18.34
C THR A 359 4.94 -4.27 18.66
N GLY A 360 4.38 -3.05 18.65
CA GLY A 360 5.11 -1.81 18.96
C GLY A 360 6.18 -1.40 17.94
N SER A 361 6.30 -2.11 16.81
CA SER A 361 7.33 -1.82 15.80
C SER A 361 6.85 -2.12 14.37
N THR A 362 7.50 -1.43 13.42
CA THR A 362 7.14 -1.35 12.01
C THR A 362 8.10 -2.22 11.21
N CYS A 363 7.56 -3.15 10.42
CA CYS A 363 8.40 -4.03 9.60
C CYS A 363 8.77 -3.34 8.28
N LEU A 364 10.06 -3.26 7.98
CA LEU A 364 10.55 -2.65 6.74
C LEU A 364 10.78 -3.73 5.68
N ILE A 365 10.13 -3.58 4.53
CA ILE A 365 10.17 -4.57 3.46
C ILE A 365 10.84 -3.96 2.24
N HIS A 366 11.94 -4.59 1.81
CA HIS A 366 12.65 -4.22 0.59
C HIS A 366 12.16 -5.03 -0.59
N ARG A 367 12.07 -4.38 -1.76
CA ARG A 367 11.78 -4.99 -3.05
C ARG A 367 12.67 -4.36 -4.10
N TYR A 368 13.45 -5.15 -4.81
CA TYR A 368 14.40 -4.63 -5.80
C TYR A 368 13.83 -4.76 -7.20
N LEU A 369 13.91 -3.70 -7.99
CA LEU A 369 13.57 -3.72 -9.41
C LEU A 369 14.66 -4.43 -10.22
N PRO A 370 14.33 -5.05 -11.37
CA PRO A 370 15.34 -5.53 -12.30
C PRO A 370 16.14 -4.35 -12.86
N GLU A 371 17.36 -4.59 -13.37
CA GLU A 371 18.29 -3.54 -13.79
C GLU A 371 17.65 -2.55 -14.79
N ARG A 372 16.95 -3.06 -15.81
CA ARG A 372 16.30 -2.21 -16.84
C ARG A 372 15.25 -1.27 -16.23
N ALA A 373 14.38 -1.78 -15.36
CA ALA A 373 13.38 -0.96 -14.68
C ALA A 373 14.03 0.02 -13.68
N SER A 374 15.13 -0.38 -13.05
CA SER A 374 15.91 0.47 -12.15
C SER A 374 16.50 1.67 -12.89
N LYS A 375 17.12 1.45 -14.05
CA LYS A 375 17.65 2.51 -14.93
C LYS A 375 16.55 3.49 -15.35
N ILE A 376 15.40 2.97 -15.80
CA ILE A 376 14.26 3.80 -16.20
C ILE A 376 13.79 4.72 -15.07
N LEU A 377 13.65 4.19 -13.84
CA LEU A 377 13.25 4.99 -12.69
C LEU A 377 14.28 6.07 -12.34
N VAL A 378 15.57 5.76 -12.41
CA VAL A 378 16.61 6.78 -12.16
C VAL A 378 16.62 7.85 -13.24
N TYR A 379 16.46 7.52 -14.53
CA TYR A 379 16.31 8.51 -15.59
C TYR A 379 15.09 9.40 -15.40
N TYR A 380 13.96 8.83 -14.96
CA TYR A 380 12.78 9.63 -14.63
C TYR A 380 13.10 10.65 -13.51
N LEU A 381 13.70 10.20 -12.41
CA LEU A 381 14.05 11.09 -11.29
C LEU A 381 15.08 12.15 -11.69
N TRP A 382 16.03 11.79 -12.56
CA TRP A 382 17.17 12.62 -12.94
C TRP A 382 16.84 13.66 -14.01
N LEU A 383 16.12 13.29 -15.07
CA LEU A 383 15.92 14.15 -16.25
C LEU A 383 14.47 14.61 -16.39
N VAL A 384 13.51 13.70 -16.24
CA VAL A 384 12.08 14.00 -16.49
C VAL A 384 11.46 14.78 -15.34
N HIS A 385 11.69 14.36 -14.09
CA HIS A 385 11.07 14.99 -12.92
C HIS A 385 11.52 16.45 -12.70
N PRO A 386 12.81 16.83 -12.87
CA PRO A 386 13.21 18.24 -12.83
C PRO A 386 12.57 19.06 -13.95
N PHE A 387 12.49 18.50 -15.17
CA PHE A 387 11.83 19.16 -16.29
C PHE A 387 10.34 19.33 -16.05
N GLN A 388 9.64 18.34 -15.49
CA GLN A 388 8.24 18.46 -15.09
C GLN A 388 8.01 19.68 -14.17
N ARG A 389 8.88 19.86 -13.17
CA ARG A 389 8.84 21.03 -12.27
C ARG A 389 9.09 22.32 -13.03
N GLN A 390 10.13 22.37 -13.86
CA GLN A 390 10.46 23.56 -14.66
C GLN A 390 9.32 23.93 -15.61
N LEU A 391 8.74 22.97 -16.30
CA LEU A 391 7.65 23.16 -17.25
C LEU A 391 6.39 23.72 -16.57
N ARG A 392 6.07 23.25 -15.36
CA ARG A 392 4.96 23.83 -14.56
C ARG A 392 5.17 25.30 -14.27
N THR A 393 6.37 25.67 -13.84
CA THR A 393 6.72 27.07 -13.57
C THR A 393 6.76 27.91 -14.85
N LEU A 394 7.35 27.39 -15.93
CA LEU A 394 7.56 28.12 -17.18
C LEU A 394 6.27 28.31 -17.99
N ALA A 395 5.41 27.29 -18.09
CA ALA A 395 4.19 27.35 -18.89
C ALA A 395 2.96 27.84 -18.11
N PHE A 396 2.88 27.56 -16.80
CA PHE A 396 1.69 27.82 -15.98
C PHE A 396 1.95 28.78 -14.80
N GLN A 397 3.20 29.22 -14.60
CA GLN A 397 3.58 30.05 -13.42
C GLN A 397 3.27 29.35 -12.09
N ASP A 398 3.15 28.02 -12.12
CA ASP A 398 2.90 27.21 -10.95
C ASP A 398 4.22 26.94 -10.22
N THR A 399 4.32 27.50 -9.02
CA THR A 399 5.48 27.38 -8.13
C THR A 399 5.20 26.45 -6.94
N THR A 400 4.08 25.73 -6.97
CA THR A 400 3.71 24.78 -5.92
C THR A 400 4.80 23.72 -5.78
N PRO A 401 5.26 23.42 -4.56
CA PRO A 401 6.23 22.36 -4.34
C PRO A 401 5.76 21.01 -4.91
N MET A 402 6.68 20.30 -5.57
CA MET A 402 6.40 18.94 -6.05
C MET A 402 6.14 18.01 -4.87
N SER A 403 5.20 17.07 -5.05
CA SER A 403 4.90 16.06 -4.04
C SER A 403 6.14 15.20 -3.77
N PRO A 404 6.45 14.86 -2.50
CA PRO A 404 7.56 13.96 -2.18
C PRO A 404 7.26 12.50 -2.54
N PHE A 405 5.99 12.16 -2.76
CA PHE A 405 5.57 10.82 -3.19
C PHE A 405 5.92 10.61 -4.67
N LEU A 406 6.41 9.42 -5.02
CA LEU A 406 6.63 9.07 -6.44
C LEU A 406 5.29 9.08 -7.21
N TRP A 407 4.21 8.68 -6.53
CA TRP A 407 2.85 8.75 -7.04
C TRP A 407 2.01 9.68 -6.15
N PRO A 408 1.77 10.92 -6.56
CA PRO A 408 1.08 11.91 -5.73
C PRO A 408 -0.37 11.50 -5.38
N PRO A 409 -0.79 11.62 -4.10
CA PRO A 409 -2.19 11.49 -3.71
C PRO A 409 -2.96 12.78 -4.04
N GLY A 410 -4.28 12.69 -4.22
CA GLY A 410 -5.15 13.85 -4.47
C GLY A 410 -6.32 13.54 -5.41
N ALA A 411 -7.12 14.55 -5.74
CA ALA A 411 -8.17 14.44 -6.75
C ALA A 411 -7.53 14.15 -8.12
N GLY A 412 -7.91 13.04 -8.76
CA GLY A 412 -7.24 12.52 -9.96
C GLY A 412 -5.87 11.88 -9.72
N GLY A 413 -5.40 11.83 -8.46
CA GLY A 413 -4.12 11.24 -8.08
C GLY A 413 -4.12 9.71 -8.11
N PHE A 414 -2.99 9.12 -7.72
CA PHE A 414 -2.82 7.67 -7.77
C PHE A 414 -3.48 7.00 -6.56
N THR A 415 -4.37 6.04 -6.84
CA THR A 415 -5.09 5.25 -5.83
C THR A 415 -4.93 3.75 -6.07
N SER A 416 -5.23 2.94 -5.05
CA SER A 416 -5.23 1.48 -5.21
C SER A 416 -6.26 1.00 -6.23
N ASP A 417 -7.37 1.73 -6.38
CA ASP A 417 -8.38 1.48 -7.40
C ASP A 417 -7.85 1.79 -8.81
N ARG A 418 -7.17 2.94 -9.00
CA ARG A 418 -6.49 3.29 -10.26
C ARG A 418 -5.49 2.21 -10.67
N LEU A 419 -4.64 1.76 -9.74
CA LEU A 419 -3.71 0.65 -9.98
C LEU A 419 -4.46 -0.64 -10.34
N SER A 420 -5.52 -0.99 -9.62
CA SER A 420 -6.29 -2.21 -9.91
C SER A 420 -6.96 -2.16 -11.30
N LYS A 421 -7.45 -0.99 -11.73
CA LYS A 421 -8.03 -0.78 -13.06
C LYS A 421 -6.97 -0.86 -14.16
N ALA A 422 -5.83 -0.21 -13.96
CA ALA A 422 -4.73 -0.25 -14.91
C ALA A 422 -4.16 -1.66 -15.07
N LEU A 423 -3.92 -2.38 -13.95
CA LEU A 423 -3.48 -3.77 -13.97
C LEU A 423 -4.49 -4.68 -14.69
N ARG A 424 -5.79 -4.53 -14.39
CA ARG A 424 -6.85 -5.30 -15.06
C ARG A 424 -6.87 -5.04 -16.57
N ARG A 425 -6.67 -3.79 -16.99
CA ARG A 425 -6.62 -3.41 -18.42
C ARG A 425 -5.46 -4.11 -19.11
N GLU A 426 -4.25 -4.04 -18.58
CA GLU A 426 -3.08 -4.66 -19.20
C GLU A 426 -3.18 -6.20 -19.23
N PHE A 427 -3.63 -6.85 -18.15
CA PHE A 427 -3.84 -8.31 -18.14
C PHE A 427 -4.92 -8.74 -19.12
N GLN A 428 -6.02 -8.00 -19.22
CA GLN A 428 -7.10 -8.32 -20.16
C GLN A 428 -6.66 -8.15 -21.61
N GLN A 429 -5.87 -7.12 -21.92
CA GLN A 429 -5.39 -6.84 -23.28
C GLN A 429 -4.32 -7.82 -23.74
N CYS A 430 -3.39 -8.20 -22.85
CA CYS A 430 -2.23 -9.00 -23.24
C CYS A 430 -2.37 -10.50 -22.96
N LEU A 431 -3.19 -10.88 -21.98
CA LEU A 431 -3.32 -12.27 -21.52
C LEU A 431 -4.76 -12.80 -21.55
N ASP A 432 -5.74 -11.98 -21.91
CA ASP A 432 -7.18 -12.28 -21.80
C ASP A 432 -7.62 -12.72 -20.38
N ILE A 433 -6.93 -12.21 -19.35
CA ILE A 433 -7.19 -12.53 -17.94
C ILE A 433 -7.76 -11.31 -17.22
N ARG A 434 -8.86 -11.51 -16.51
CA ARG A 434 -9.46 -10.53 -15.60
C ARG A 434 -8.91 -10.75 -14.20
N ILE A 435 -8.08 -9.81 -13.76
CA ILE A 435 -7.47 -9.87 -12.42
C ILE A 435 -7.63 -8.54 -11.69
N THR A 436 -7.87 -8.59 -10.38
CA THR A 436 -7.78 -7.43 -9.49
C THR A 436 -6.39 -7.36 -8.84
N LEU A 437 -6.08 -6.23 -8.19
CA LEU A 437 -4.86 -6.11 -7.39
C LEU A 437 -4.73 -7.20 -6.31
N ALA A 438 -5.85 -7.58 -5.68
CA ALA A 438 -5.86 -8.64 -4.67
C ALA A 438 -5.60 -10.01 -5.28
N ASP A 439 -6.21 -10.30 -6.43
CA ASP A 439 -6.03 -11.56 -7.15
C ASP A 439 -4.60 -11.74 -7.65
N TYR A 440 -3.97 -10.68 -8.19
CA TYR A 440 -2.57 -10.75 -8.63
C TYR A 440 -1.64 -11.10 -7.48
N ARG A 441 -1.89 -10.60 -6.27
CA ARG A 441 -1.11 -11.01 -5.10
C ARG A 441 -1.27 -12.49 -4.79
N HIS A 442 -2.45 -13.09 -4.98
CA HIS A 442 -2.63 -14.53 -4.82
C HIS A 442 -1.87 -15.32 -5.88
N VAL A 443 -1.95 -14.88 -7.13
CA VAL A 443 -1.19 -15.44 -8.26
C VAL A 443 0.33 -15.36 -8.01
N ALA A 444 0.87 -14.20 -7.68
CA ALA A 444 2.30 -14.01 -7.40
C ALA A 444 2.79 -14.86 -6.22
N ASN A 445 1.95 -15.05 -5.19
CA ASN A 445 2.27 -15.96 -4.08
C ASN A 445 2.28 -17.43 -4.53
N ALA A 446 1.32 -17.83 -5.36
CA ALA A 446 1.28 -19.18 -5.91
C ALA A 446 2.51 -19.48 -6.76
N ILE A 447 2.86 -18.56 -7.68
CA ILE A 447 4.06 -18.64 -8.53
C ILE A 447 5.32 -18.76 -7.66
N SER A 448 5.45 -17.89 -6.65
CA SER A 448 6.58 -17.91 -5.74
C SER A 448 6.69 -19.23 -4.99
N ARG A 449 5.60 -19.77 -4.44
CA ARG A 449 5.62 -21.06 -3.74
C ARG A 449 6.02 -22.23 -4.65
N ARG A 450 5.65 -22.18 -5.93
CA ARG A 450 5.95 -23.23 -6.90
C ARG A 450 7.40 -23.16 -7.40
N HIS A 451 7.88 -21.95 -7.71
CA HIS A 451 9.15 -21.76 -8.43
C HIS A 451 10.28 -21.17 -7.59
N LEU A 452 9.97 -20.41 -6.54
CA LEU A 452 10.97 -19.84 -5.65
C LEU A 452 11.08 -20.69 -4.37
N ARG A 453 12.20 -21.41 -4.23
CA ARG A 453 12.54 -22.16 -3.01
C ARG A 453 13.03 -21.22 -1.90
N VAL A 454 12.19 -20.26 -1.49
CA VAL A 454 12.53 -19.31 -0.42
C VAL A 454 12.07 -19.89 0.90
N HIS A 455 13.03 -20.22 1.78
CA HIS A 455 12.74 -20.67 3.14
C HIS A 455 12.16 -19.51 3.98
N GLY A 456 11.27 -19.82 4.92
CA GLY A 456 10.55 -18.81 5.70
C GLY A 456 11.48 -17.86 6.47
N PHE A 457 11.17 -16.57 6.44
CA PHE A 457 11.86 -15.53 7.21
C PHE A 457 11.71 -15.74 8.73
N GLN A 458 12.80 -15.59 9.49
CA GLN A 458 12.73 -15.42 10.94
C GLN A 458 12.09 -14.05 11.26
N ARG A 459 11.37 -13.93 12.39
CA ARG A 459 10.77 -12.65 12.80
C ARG A 459 11.87 -11.62 13.11
N GLU A 460 11.60 -10.34 12.86
CA GLU A 460 12.58 -9.25 13.05
C GLU A 460 13.28 -9.28 14.42
N TYR A 461 12.59 -9.69 15.50
CA TYR A 461 13.14 -9.73 16.87
C TYR A 461 13.97 -10.96 17.22
N GLU A 462 14.08 -11.94 16.32
CA GLU A 462 14.89 -13.14 16.52
C GLU A 462 16.20 -13.00 15.74
N ILE A 463 17.09 -12.11 16.21
CA ILE A 463 18.45 -12.00 15.66
C ILE A 463 19.29 -13.16 16.19
N PRO A 464 19.89 -14.00 15.31
CA PRO A 464 20.83 -15.03 15.73
C PRO A 464 21.98 -14.42 16.54
N VAL A 465 22.34 -15.02 17.67
CA VAL A 465 23.39 -14.48 18.53
C VAL A 465 24.75 -14.71 17.86
N HIS A 466 25.46 -13.63 17.54
CA HIS A 466 26.79 -13.68 16.94
C HIS A 466 27.87 -13.70 18.04
N PRO A 467 28.78 -14.69 18.07
CA PRO A 467 29.81 -14.80 19.12
C PRO A 467 30.67 -13.54 19.30
N ALA A 468 30.98 -12.82 18.21
CA ALA A 468 31.74 -11.57 18.28
C ALA A 468 30.98 -10.42 18.99
N ASP A 469 29.65 -10.43 18.96
CA ASP A 469 28.85 -9.43 19.68
C ASP A 469 28.91 -9.70 21.18
N ILE A 470 28.76 -10.96 21.60
CA ILE A 470 28.91 -11.39 22.99
C ILE A 470 30.34 -11.09 23.48
N GLN A 471 31.35 -11.37 22.65
CA GLN A 471 32.75 -11.07 22.95
C GLN A 471 33.01 -9.57 23.15
N SER A 472 32.19 -8.72 22.53
CA SER A 472 32.19 -7.26 22.74
C SER A 472 31.23 -6.78 23.83
N ALA A 473 30.75 -7.69 24.69
CA ALA A 473 29.79 -7.45 25.77
C ALA A 473 28.47 -6.80 25.29
N ARG A 474 28.01 -7.13 24.08
CA ARG A 474 26.78 -6.60 23.47
C ARG A 474 25.84 -7.73 23.07
N THR A 475 24.54 -7.45 23.06
CA THR A 475 23.60 -8.35 22.39
C THR A 475 23.68 -8.13 20.88
N SER A 476 23.46 -9.17 20.08
CA SER A 476 23.42 -9.02 18.61
C SER A 476 22.33 -8.09 18.13
N TRP A 477 21.25 -7.96 18.92
CA TRP A 477 20.25 -6.90 18.73
C TRP A 477 20.84 -5.50 18.84
N THR A 478 21.58 -5.23 19.93
CA THR A 478 22.24 -3.94 20.15
C THR A 478 23.33 -3.67 19.12
N SER A 479 24.15 -4.67 18.76
CA SER A 479 25.18 -4.53 17.73
C SER A 479 24.56 -4.19 16.36
N SER A 480 23.60 -4.97 15.87
CA SER A 480 23.00 -4.73 14.54
C SER A 480 22.18 -3.44 14.44
N MET A 481 21.57 -2.97 15.54
CA MET A 481 20.77 -1.75 15.51
C MET A 481 21.54 -0.46 15.78
N MET A 482 22.66 -0.52 16.53
CA MET A 482 23.32 0.68 17.05
C MET A 482 24.77 0.83 16.62
N TYR A 483 25.44 -0.24 16.16
CA TYR A 483 26.89 -0.23 15.92
C TYR A 483 27.25 -0.77 14.54
N ALA A 484 28.28 -0.16 13.91
CA ALA A 484 28.83 -0.57 12.60
C ALA A 484 27.80 -0.70 11.46
N ARG A 485 26.75 0.14 11.49
CA ARG A 485 25.73 0.20 10.42
C ARG A 485 26.34 0.73 9.12
N PRO A 486 26.28 -0.03 8.02
CA PRO A 486 26.73 0.46 6.73
C PRO A 486 26.01 1.74 6.31
N GLN A 487 26.68 2.64 5.59
CA GLN A 487 26.07 3.91 5.13
C GLN A 487 24.88 3.70 4.17
N ASN A 488 24.78 2.52 3.55
CA ASN A 488 23.62 2.10 2.76
C ASN A 488 22.49 1.51 3.62
N GLU A 489 22.51 1.65 4.94
CA GLU A 489 21.52 1.10 5.87
C GLU A 489 20.64 2.22 6.46
N ALA A 490 19.38 2.33 6.01
CA ALA A 490 18.44 3.34 6.51
C ALA A 490 18.05 3.07 7.99
N PRO A 491 17.64 4.08 8.78
CA PRO A 491 17.23 3.89 10.17
C PRO A 491 16.11 2.84 10.33
N GLY A 492 16.30 1.85 11.22
CA GLY A 492 15.34 0.76 11.47
C GLY A 492 15.48 -0.48 10.56
N HIS A 493 16.47 -0.49 9.67
CA HIS A 493 16.79 -1.63 8.81
C HIS A 493 17.78 -2.60 9.46
N LEU A 494 17.79 -3.86 9.00
CA LEU A 494 18.79 -4.89 9.33
C LEU A 494 19.46 -5.38 8.04
N GLU A 495 20.77 -5.23 7.92
CA GLU A 495 21.56 -5.62 6.74
C GLU A 495 21.30 -7.07 6.28
N ALA A 496 21.31 -8.03 7.20
CA ALA A 496 21.05 -9.44 6.88
C ALA A 496 19.68 -9.65 6.21
N ARG A 497 18.65 -8.93 6.66
CA ARG A 497 17.29 -8.99 6.07
C ARG A 497 17.22 -8.29 4.72
N ARG A 498 17.92 -7.17 4.57
CA ARG A 498 18.04 -6.47 3.28
C ARG A 498 18.61 -7.42 2.22
N TRP A 499 19.67 -8.16 2.56
CA TRP A 499 20.26 -9.18 1.68
C TRP A 499 19.26 -10.28 1.31
N GLU A 500 18.54 -10.86 2.28
CA GLU A 500 17.53 -11.89 2.01
C GLU A 500 16.43 -11.38 1.06
N TYR A 501 15.91 -10.16 1.28
CA TYR A 501 14.93 -9.56 0.37
C TYR A 501 15.49 -9.39 -1.04
N ARG A 502 16.76 -8.98 -1.16
CA ARG A 502 17.43 -8.86 -2.45
C ARG A 502 17.54 -10.21 -3.17
N VAL A 503 17.90 -11.27 -2.47
CA VAL A 503 17.96 -12.64 -3.03
C VAL A 503 16.57 -13.06 -3.54
N VAL A 504 15.51 -12.78 -2.80
CA VAL A 504 14.13 -13.08 -3.24
C VAL A 504 13.75 -12.28 -4.50
N SER A 505 14.05 -10.98 -4.53
CA SER A 505 13.79 -10.15 -5.71
C SER A 505 14.58 -10.65 -6.93
N ARG A 506 15.86 -11.00 -6.79
CA ARG A 506 16.66 -11.54 -7.91
C ARG A 506 16.19 -12.92 -8.36
N GLY A 507 15.76 -13.79 -7.45
CA GLY A 507 15.11 -15.05 -7.80
C GLY A 507 13.84 -14.82 -8.64
N TRP A 508 13.06 -13.80 -8.29
CA TRP A 508 11.90 -13.37 -9.08
C TRP A 508 12.30 -12.81 -10.44
N HIS A 509 13.36 -11.99 -10.53
CA HIS A 509 13.88 -11.47 -11.80
C HIS A 509 14.29 -12.59 -12.74
N HIS A 510 15.02 -13.59 -12.22
CA HIS A 510 15.43 -14.76 -12.98
C HIS A 510 14.23 -15.57 -13.49
N LEU A 511 13.23 -15.79 -12.64
CA LEU A 511 11.98 -16.45 -13.03
C LEU A 511 11.23 -15.70 -14.14
N LEU A 512 11.29 -14.36 -14.12
CA LEU A 512 10.67 -13.52 -15.14
C LEU A 512 11.48 -13.43 -16.44
N GLY A 513 12.72 -13.93 -16.47
CA GLY A 513 13.59 -13.85 -17.64
C GLY A 513 14.48 -12.59 -17.70
N PHE A 514 14.54 -11.80 -16.62
CA PHE A 514 15.48 -10.69 -16.52
C PHE A 514 16.85 -11.21 -16.06
N THR A 515 17.77 -11.37 -17.02
CA THR A 515 19.17 -11.70 -16.74
C THR A 515 19.96 -10.42 -16.48
N ASP A 516 20.69 -10.37 -15.36
CA ASP A 516 21.63 -9.28 -15.10
C ASP A 516 22.92 -9.53 -15.92
N ASP A 517 23.40 -8.54 -16.68
CA ASP A 517 24.66 -8.62 -17.45
C ASP A 517 25.91 -8.59 -16.54
N SER A 518 25.74 -8.38 -15.24
CA SER A 518 26.86 -8.33 -14.29
C SER A 518 27.39 -9.72 -13.95
N ALA A 519 28.71 -9.85 -13.77
CA ALA A 519 29.42 -11.07 -13.38
C ALA A 519 28.91 -11.79 -12.11
N SER A 520 27.98 -11.18 -11.37
CA SER A 520 27.24 -11.81 -10.26
C SER A 520 26.16 -12.81 -10.70
N ALA A 521 25.81 -12.85 -12.00
CA ALA A 521 24.84 -13.78 -12.59
C ALA A 521 25.35 -15.25 -12.71
N LYS A 522 26.64 -15.50 -12.46
CA LYS A 522 27.23 -16.86 -12.48
C LYS A 522 26.90 -17.71 -11.23
N ARG A 523 26.11 -17.20 -10.29
CA ARG A 523 25.70 -17.91 -9.08
C ARG A 523 24.23 -18.30 -9.21
N THR A 524 23.95 -19.60 -9.19
CA THR A 524 22.57 -20.09 -9.17
C THR A 524 21.87 -19.64 -7.87
N PRO A 525 20.52 -19.67 -7.79
CA PRO A 525 19.81 -19.41 -6.52
C PRO A 525 20.28 -20.29 -5.36
N ALA A 526 20.87 -21.47 -5.64
CA ALA A 526 21.48 -22.34 -4.64
C ALA A 526 22.86 -21.85 -4.17
N ASP A 527 23.61 -21.15 -5.02
CA ASP A 527 24.94 -20.57 -4.73
C ASP A 527 24.85 -19.19 -4.04
N LEU A 528 23.64 -18.62 -3.95
CA LEU A 528 23.35 -17.35 -3.28
C LEU A 528 22.98 -17.52 -1.79
N TYR A 529 22.86 -18.77 -1.32
CA TYR A 529 22.75 -19.10 0.11
C TYR A 529 24.14 -19.48 0.63
N PRO A 530 24.72 -18.74 1.59
CA PRO A 530 25.93 -19.20 2.28
C PRO A 530 25.68 -20.57 2.93
N ASP A 531 26.62 -21.51 2.77
CA ASP A 531 26.55 -22.85 3.37
C ASP A 531 26.39 -22.82 4.91
N ASP A 532 26.74 -21.69 5.53
CA ASP A 532 26.63 -21.43 6.97
C ASP A 532 25.17 -21.48 7.46
N LEU A 533 24.19 -21.14 6.62
CA LEU A 533 22.76 -21.25 6.96
C LEU A 533 22.22 -22.68 6.81
N ARG A 534 22.96 -23.57 6.13
CA ARG A 534 22.60 -24.98 5.90
C ARG A 534 22.90 -25.84 7.12
N ILE A 535 24.03 -25.60 7.78
CA ILE A 535 24.49 -26.36 8.95
C ILE A 535 23.61 -26.07 10.18
N ASP A 536 23.22 -24.82 10.36
CA ASP A 536 22.37 -24.39 11.48
C ASP A 536 20.95 -24.97 11.39
N HIS A 537 20.48 -25.32 10.19
CA HIS A 537 19.15 -25.90 9.98
C HIS A 537 19.08 -27.41 10.23
N ILE A 538 20.11 -28.18 9.86
CA ILE A 538 20.19 -29.63 10.12
C ILE A 538 20.25 -29.91 11.63
N ALA A 539 20.98 -29.07 12.37
CA ALA A 539 21.02 -29.12 13.84
C ALA A 539 19.63 -28.82 14.46
N ARG A 540 18.89 -27.86 13.91
CA ARG A 540 17.55 -27.46 14.42
C ARG A 540 16.43 -28.45 14.10
N LYS A 541 16.52 -29.20 12.99
CA LYS A 541 15.57 -30.31 12.71
C LYS A 541 15.67 -31.40 13.77
N ARG A 542 16.88 -31.68 14.26
CA ARG A 542 17.11 -32.59 15.40
C ARG A 542 16.59 -32.02 16.72
N GLN A 543 16.78 -30.72 17.00
CA GLN A 543 16.29 -30.08 18.22
C GLN A 543 14.76 -29.93 18.30
N LYS A 544 14.07 -29.65 17.17
CA LYS A 544 12.59 -29.60 17.14
C LYS A 544 11.94 -30.97 17.34
N HIS A 545 12.55 -32.07 16.89
CA HIS A 545 12.05 -33.40 17.21
C HIS A 545 12.19 -33.71 18.71
N VAL A 546 13.32 -33.35 19.33
CA VAL A 546 13.52 -33.54 20.78
C VAL A 546 12.53 -32.71 21.64
N HIS A 547 12.15 -31.52 21.19
CA HIS A 547 11.20 -30.67 21.94
C HIS A 547 9.73 -31.09 21.78
N LEU A 548 9.35 -31.65 20.62
CA LEU A 548 7.99 -32.15 20.38
C LEU A 548 7.71 -33.44 21.18
N ASP A 549 8.69 -34.33 21.30
CA ASP A 549 8.56 -35.56 22.11
C ASP A 549 8.45 -35.26 23.62
N GLY A 550 9.16 -34.23 24.10
CA GLY A 550 9.09 -33.79 25.51
C GLY A 550 7.77 -33.09 25.91
N VAL A 551 7.09 -32.43 24.96
CA VAL A 551 5.81 -31.74 25.21
C VAL A 551 4.63 -32.70 25.06
N ALA A 552 4.69 -33.66 24.13
CA ALA A 552 3.69 -34.72 24.01
C ALA A 552 3.65 -35.62 25.27
N GLY A 553 4.82 -35.97 25.83
CA GLY A 553 4.90 -36.78 27.06
C GLY A 553 4.39 -36.07 28.33
N LYS A 554 4.45 -34.73 28.39
CA LYS A 554 3.94 -33.94 29.53
C LYS A 554 2.44 -33.69 29.48
N ASN A 555 1.84 -33.61 28.29
CA ASN A 555 0.39 -33.41 28.14
C ASN A 555 -0.41 -34.70 28.36
N PHE A 556 0.19 -35.87 28.12
CA PHE A 556 -0.49 -37.16 28.38
C PHE A 556 -0.66 -37.44 29.88
N ARG A 557 0.32 -37.07 30.73
CA ARG A 557 0.24 -37.26 32.19
C ARG A 557 -0.73 -36.31 32.92
N ARG A 558 -1.27 -35.30 32.23
CA ARG A 558 -2.19 -34.31 32.83
C ARG A 558 -3.67 -34.59 32.55
N LEU A 559 -3.97 -35.58 31.70
CA LEU A 559 -5.33 -35.99 31.34
C LEU A 559 -5.82 -37.24 32.10
N GLU A 560 -4.95 -37.93 32.85
CA GLU A 560 -5.36 -39.04 33.74
C GLU A 560 -5.70 -38.59 35.18
N ALA A 561 -5.70 -37.28 35.44
CA ALA A 561 -5.95 -36.71 36.77
C ALA A 561 -7.18 -35.79 36.84
N PHE A 562 -8.14 -35.94 35.91
CA PHE A 562 -9.46 -35.30 35.97
C PHE A 562 -10.57 -36.29 35.61
#